data_AF-A0A819HE92-F1
#
_entry.id   AF-A0A819HE92-F1
#
_cell.length_a   1.000
_cell.length_b   1.000
_cell.length_c   1.000
_cell.angle_alpha   90.00
_cell.angle_beta   90.00
_cell.angle_gamma   90.00
#
_symmetry.space_group_name_H-M   'P 1'
#
loop_
_entity.id
_entity.type
_entity.pdbx_description
1 polymer ?
#
loop_
_entity_poly.entity_id
_entity_poly.type
_entity_poly.pdbx_seq_one_letter_code
_entity_poly.pdbx_strand_id
1 'polypeptide(L)'
;MGEAVFIYEFNINNHGFVGLVARASVHGSWGPTIVEEWLPSANKVPYLEHVHVLFMHLYVSFNPGHIIWEDIASTYFAVVRFNAYDRNAVLLEYRHYPNKGDKFYQMYENLVRAFAGKVDSLDHYTNNFSSSLVCFQTLVVGGAKLVFSIDNESYTHGKERLVYDYRTVILQYHGVNVFRLPSHHRIVLVNKTRALRRSLRAITNLIEVKHFIYLTYPKIQLDVIDWSKYTFTQQMHELYKTTILITPCGDISTIIPFLSEGTHAIIMDFYVNKQA
;
A
#
# COMPACT_ATOMS: atom_id res chain seq x y z
N MET A 1 -19.20 -19.45 10.86
CA MET A 1 -19.56 -20.00 9.53
C MET A 1 -19.81 -18.79 8.65
N GLY A 2 -19.07 -18.45 7.60
CA GLY A 2 -18.05 -19.13 6.83
C GLY A 2 -18.24 -18.65 5.41
N GLU A 3 -17.83 -17.41 5.09
CA GLU A 3 -18.00 -16.88 3.73
C GLU A 3 -16.74 -17.16 2.92
N ALA A 4 -16.79 -18.22 2.10
CA ALA A 4 -15.79 -18.57 1.11
C ALA A 4 -16.02 -17.78 -0.19
N VAL A 5 -14.94 -17.42 -0.87
CA VAL A 5 -14.97 -16.91 -2.25
C VAL A 5 -14.73 -18.10 -3.16
N PHE A 6 -15.69 -18.41 -4.03
CA PHE A 6 -15.54 -19.43 -5.07
C PHE A 6 -15.43 -18.72 -6.42
N ILE A 7 -14.43 -19.11 -7.22
CA ILE A 7 -14.26 -18.67 -8.59
C ILE A 7 -14.77 -19.81 -9.47
N TYR A 8 -15.79 -19.54 -10.28
CA TYR A 8 -16.22 -20.46 -11.34
C TYR A 8 -15.79 -19.87 -12.68
N GLU A 9 -14.91 -20.58 -13.36
CA GLU A 9 -14.60 -20.33 -14.76
C GLU A 9 -15.59 -21.18 -15.59
N PHE A 10 -16.49 -20.51 -16.31
CA PHE A 10 -17.37 -21.18 -17.27
C PHE A 10 -17.07 -20.64 -18.66
N ASN A 11 -16.71 -21.55 -19.56
CA ASN A 11 -16.30 -21.20 -20.92
C ASN A 11 -17.38 -21.69 -21.89
N ILE A 12 -18.19 -20.77 -22.42
CA ILE A 12 -19.15 -21.04 -23.48
C ILE A 12 -18.83 -20.09 -24.63
N ASN A 13 -18.44 -20.65 -25.78
CA ASN A 13 -18.29 -19.95 -27.05
C ASN A 13 -17.31 -18.77 -27.07
N ASN A 14 -16.13 -18.86 -26.44
CA ASN A 14 -15.04 -17.87 -26.53
C ASN A 14 -15.34 -16.46 -25.95
N HIS A 15 -16.39 -16.30 -25.15
CA HIS A 15 -16.64 -15.06 -24.39
C HIS A 15 -16.45 -15.34 -22.89
N GLY A 16 -15.43 -14.72 -22.28
CA GLY A 16 -15.20 -14.81 -20.85
C GLY A 16 -16.14 -13.88 -20.09
N PHE A 17 -16.86 -14.42 -19.10
CA PHE A 17 -17.62 -13.63 -18.14
C PHE A 17 -16.96 -13.75 -16.76
N VAL A 18 -16.82 -12.62 -16.06
CA VAL A 18 -16.30 -12.57 -14.69
C VAL A 18 -17.46 -12.49 -13.71
N GLY A 19 -17.73 -13.59 -13.00
CA GLY A 19 -18.55 -13.57 -11.79
C GLY A 19 -17.71 -13.10 -10.59
N LEU A 20 -18.06 -11.95 -10.00
CA LEU A 20 -17.44 -11.47 -8.76
C LEU A 20 -18.20 -12.03 -7.55
N VAL A 21 -17.47 -12.51 -6.53
CA VAL A 21 -18.06 -12.78 -5.21
C VAL A 21 -17.54 -11.73 -4.24
N ALA A 22 -18.44 -10.87 -3.77
CA ALA A 22 -18.17 -9.95 -2.67
C ALA A 22 -18.15 -10.73 -1.35
N ARG A 23 -17.04 -10.67 -0.59
CA ARG A 23 -17.10 -10.96 0.84
C ARG A 23 -17.72 -9.75 1.54
N ALA A 24 -18.99 -9.88 1.91
CA ALA A 24 -19.63 -8.88 2.73
C ALA A 24 -18.98 -8.94 4.13
N SER A 25 -18.59 -7.79 4.67
CA SER A 25 -18.48 -7.73 6.12
C SER A 25 -19.91 -7.73 6.69
N VAL A 26 -20.09 -8.23 7.91
CA VAL A 26 -21.37 -8.19 8.64
C VAL A 26 -21.90 -6.75 8.82
N HIS A 27 -21.10 -5.72 8.49
CA HIS A 27 -21.42 -4.29 8.60
C HIS A 27 -21.46 -3.55 7.26
N GLY A 28 -21.48 -4.26 6.13
CA GLY A 28 -21.66 -3.68 4.80
C GLY A 28 -20.81 -4.37 3.74
N SER A 29 -21.45 -4.69 2.61
CA SER A 29 -20.80 -5.04 1.36
C SER A 29 -20.64 -3.79 0.52
N TRP A 30 -19.40 -3.44 0.18
CA TRP A 30 -19.16 -2.52 -0.93
C TRP A 30 -18.77 -3.37 -2.14
N GLY A 31 -19.45 -3.15 -3.26
CA GLY A 31 -19.25 -3.91 -4.48
C GLY A 31 -20.34 -3.54 -5.50
N PRO A 32 -20.08 -3.74 -6.80
CA PRO A 32 -21.09 -3.55 -7.84
C PRO A 32 -22.22 -4.55 -7.64
N THR A 33 -23.45 -4.11 -7.91
CA THR A 33 -24.56 -5.05 -8.10
C THR A 33 -24.31 -5.84 -9.37
N ILE A 34 -24.32 -7.16 -9.26
CA ILE A 34 -24.21 -8.05 -10.42
C ILE A 34 -25.62 -8.25 -10.96
N VAL A 35 -25.79 -8.01 -12.25
CA VAL A 35 -27.04 -8.24 -12.97
C VAL A 35 -26.77 -9.19 -14.13
N GLU A 36 -27.68 -10.12 -14.37
CA GLU A 36 -27.61 -11.04 -15.50
C GLU A 36 -28.53 -10.52 -16.61
N GLU A 37 -27.96 -9.78 -17.56
CA GLU A 37 -28.69 -9.17 -18.68
C GLU A 37 -27.95 -9.40 -20.00
N TRP A 38 -28.70 -9.34 -21.11
CA TRP A 38 -28.10 -9.40 -22.45
C TRP A 38 -27.22 -8.18 -22.68
N LEU A 39 -25.97 -8.41 -23.09
CA LEU A 39 -25.04 -7.33 -23.39
C LEU A 39 -25.57 -6.47 -24.56
N PRO A 40 -25.53 -5.14 -24.44
CA PRO A 40 -25.84 -4.26 -25.56
C PRO A 40 -24.86 -4.49 -26.71
N SER A 41 -25.31 -4.23 -27.95
CA SER A 41 -24.47 -4.41 -29.14
C SER A 41 -23.21 -3.54 -29.06
N ALA A 42 -22.05 -4.08 -29.45
CA ALA A 42 -20.73 -3.43 -29.30
C ALA A 42 -20.62 -2.05 -29.99
N ASN A 43 -21.48 -1.75 -30.96
CA ASN A 43 -21.57 -0.45 -31.63
C ASN A 43 -22.32 0.63 -30.82
N LYS A 44 -22.92 0.27 -29.67
CA LYS A 44 -23.69 1.18 -28.80
C LYS A 44 -23.00 1.46 -27.47
N VAL A 45 -21.94 0.72 -27.14
CA VAL A 45 -21.26 0.82 -25.85
C VAL A 45 -19.75 0.85 -26.04
N PRO A 46 -19.04 1.83 -25.44
CA PRO A 46 -17.58 1.84 -25.47
C PRO A 46 -17.02 0.58 -24.80
N TYR A 47 -16.07 -0.06 -25.47
CA TYR A 47 -15.34 -1.22 -24.97
C TYR A 47 -13.93 -0.77 -24.56
N LEU A 48 -13.57 -0.98 -23.29
CA LEU A 48 -12.31 -0.51 -22.71
C LEU A 48 -11.30 -1.66 -22.61
N GLU A 49 -10.14 -1.48 -23.25
CA GLU A 49 -9.13 -2.54 -23.45
C GLU A 49 -8.10 -2.65 -22.33
N HIS A 50 -7.81 -1.56 -21.61
CA HIS A 50 -6.90 -1.59 -20.47
C HIS A 50 -7.50 -2.33 -19.28
N VAL A 51 -6.65 -2.78 -18.35
CA VAL A 51 -7.12 -3.29 -17.06
C VAL A 51 -7.69 -2.14 -16.24
N HIS A 52 -8.94 -2.25 -15.81
CA HIS A 52 -9.55 -1.33 -14.87
C HIS A 52 -9.62 -1.95 -13.49
N VAL A 53 -9.31 -1.16 -12.47
CA VAL A 53 -9.33 -1.60 -11.08
C VAL A 53 -10.24 -0.69 -10.29
N LEU A 54 -11.39 -1.20 -9.85
CA LEU A 54 -12.31 -0.48 -9.00
C LEU A 54 -11.98 -0.74 -7.54
N PHE A 55 -11.63 0.31 -6.81
CA PHE A 55 -11.25 0.22 -5.39
C PHE A 55 -11.93 1.31 -4.57
N MET A 56 -12.00 1.10 -3.25
CA MET A 56 -12.57 2.05 -2.30
C MET A 56 -11.59 2.25 -1.16
N HIS A 57 -11.36 3.51 -0.77
CA HIS A 57 -10.57 3.84 0.42
C HIS A 57 -11.31 3.36 1.68
N LEU A 58 -10.67 2.52 2.48
CA LEU A 58 -11.27 2.01 3.70
C LEU A 58 -10.96 2.89 4.91
N TYR A 59 -9.72 3.39 4.98
CA TYR A 59 -9.25 4.21 6.09
C TYR A 59 -8.89 5.59 5.57
N VAL A 60 -9.91 6.40 5.32
CA VAL A 60 -9.72 7.82 5.12
C VAL A 60 -9.16 8.40 6.42
N SER A 61 -7.91 8.89 6.41
CA SER A 61 -7.28 9.74 7.43
C SER A 61 -6.68 9.15 8.74
N PHE A 62 -6.49 7.83 8.88
CA PHE A 62 -6.05 7.28 10.18
C PHE A 62 -4.53 7.30 10.42
N ASN A 63 -3.73 6.69 9.53
CA ASN A 63 -2.26 6.73 9.56
C ASN A 63 -1.68 6.26 8.21
N PRO A 64 -0.39 6.51 7.92
CA PRO A 64 0.23 6.09 6.67
C PRO A 64 0.20 4.58 6.41
N GLY A 65 0.10 3.76 7.47
CA GLY A 65 0.18 2.31 7.39
C GLY A 65 -1.03 1.73 6.67
N HIS A 66 -2.22 2.23 6.99
CA HIS A 66 -3.44 1.82 6.30
C HIS A 66 -3.40 2.16 4.80
N ILE A 67 -2.87 3.34 4.43
CA ILE A 67 -2.72 3.73 3.03
C ILE A 67 -1.80 2.76 2.28
N ILE A 68 -0.59 2.53 2.80
CA ILE A 68 0.39 1.66 2.14
C ILE A 68 -0.14 0.23 2.01
N TRP A 69 -0.76 -0.28 3.06
CA TRP A 69 -1.01 -1.71 3.16
C TRP A 69 -2.42 -2.16 2.82
N GLU A 70 -3.42 -1.39 3.23
CA GLU A 70 -4.81 -1.81 3.17
C GLU A 70 -5.56 -1.16 2.01
N ASP A 71 -5.08 -0.03 1.50
CA ASP A 71 -5.56 0.54 0.25
C ASP A 71 -4.67 0.09 -0.93
N ILE A 72 -3.36 0.34 -0.87
CA ILE A 72 -2.49 0.23 -2.05
C ILE A 72 -1.96 -1.19 -2.26
N ALA A 73 -1.29 -1.76 -1.26
CA ALA A 73 -0.70 -3.09 -1.41
C ALA A 73 -1.76 -4.16 -1.66
N SER A 74 -2.91 -4.07 -1.01
CA SER A 74 -4.09 -4.90 -1.26
C SER A 74 -4.61 -4.80 -2.70
N THR A 75 -4.66 -3.59 -3.26
CA THR A 75 -5.04 -3.36 -4.66
C THR A 75 -4.01 -3.99 -5.60
N TYR A 76 -2.72 -3.74 -5.36
CA TYR A 76 -1.64 -4.36 -6.13
C TYR A 76 -1.68 -5.91 -6.04
N PHE A 77 -1.87 -6.46 -4.85
CA PHE A 77 -1.93 -7.92 -4.65
C PHE A 77 -3.13 -8.56 -5.35
N ALA A 78 -4.29 -7.89 -5.37
CA ALA A 78 -5.44 -8.38 -6.10
C ALA A 78 -5.11 -8.50 -7.60
N VAL A 79 -4.59 -7.42 -8.18
CA VAL A 79 -4.22 -7.35 -9.59
C VAL A 79 -3.18 -8.42 -9.97
N VAL A 80 -2.14 -8.60 -9.15
CA VAL A 80 -1.11 -9.63 -9.39
C VAL A 80 -1.68 -11.04 -9.24
N ARG A 81 -2.51 -11.32 -8.23
CA ARG A 81 -3.09 -12.65 -8.00
C ARG A 81 -4.04 -13.10 -9.09
N PHE A 82 -4.75 -12.16 -9.73
CA PHE A 82 -5.60 -12.44 -10.88
C PHE A 82 -4.83 -12.47 -12.20
N ASN A 83 -3.49 -12.39 -12.17
CA ASN A 83 -2.65 -12.30 -13.37
C ASN A 83 -3.09 -11.17 -14.31
N ALA A 84 -3.59 -10.07 -13.74
CA ALA A 84 -4.11 -8.91 -14.45
C ALA A 84 -3.19 -7.69 -14.30
N TYR A 85 -1.92 -7.90 -13.91
CA TYR A 85 -0.98 -6.80 -13.73
C TYR A 85 -0.62 -6.13 -15.05
N ASP A 86 -1.08 -4.89 -15.19
CA ASP A 86 -0.77 -3.99 -16.29
C ASP A 86 -0.33 -2.65 -15.71
N ARG A 87 0.86 -2.17 -16.11
CA ARG A 87 1.36 -0.87 -15.66
C ARG A 87 0.58 0.30 -16.26
N ASN A 88 -0.18 0.06 -17.33
CA ASN A 88 -1.10 1.02 -17.92
C ASN A 88 -2.52 0.93 -17.33
N ALA A 89 -2.72 0.12 -16.27
CA ALA A 89 -4.02 -0.01 -15.63
C ALA A 89 -4.59 1.34 -15.20
N VAL A 90 -5.92 1.44 -15.27
CA VAL A 90 -6.70 2.58 -14.82
C VAL A 90 -7.34 2.23 -13.48
N LEU A 91 -6.91 2.90 -12.43
CA LEU A 91 -7.50 2.76 -11.10
C LEU A 91 -8.65 3.74 -10.94
N LEU A 92 -9.82 3.20 -10.61
CA LEU A 92 -11.07 3.94 -10.46
C LEU A 92 -11.44 4.00 -8.98
N GLU A 93 -11.38 5.20 -8.41
CA GLU A 93 -11.82 5.49 -7.04
C GLU A 93 -13.35 5.41 -6.96
N TYR A 94 -13.85 4.39 -6.24
CA TYR A 94 -15.24 4.29 -5.83
C TYR A 94 -15.46 5.06 -4.53
N ARG A 95 -16.27 6.12 -4.60
CA ARG A 95 -16.45 7.16 -3.56
C ARG A 95 -15.18 7.99 -3.35
N HIS A 96 -15.30 9.28 -3.63
CA HIS A 96 -14.18 10.22 -3.60
C HIS A 96 -13.50 10.27 -2.23
N TYR A 97 -12.15 10.28 -2.22
CA TYR A 97 -11.40 10.60 -1.01
C TYR A 97 -11.74 12.05 -0.59
N PRO A 98 -12.28 12.30 0.61
CA PRO A 98 -12.96 13.57 0.92
C PRO A 98 -12.02 14.79 0.96
N ASN A 99 -10.71 14.59 1.10
CA ASN A 99 -9.73 15.68 1.05
C ASN A 99 -8.48 15.29 0.27
N LYS A 100 -8.44 15.60 -1.03
CA LYS A 100 -7.26 15.36 -1.88
C LYS A 100 -6.04 16.24 -1.54
N GLY A 101 -6.23 17.29 -0.72
CA GLY A 101 -5.13 18.11 -0.19
C GLY A 101 -4.42 17.48 1.02
N ASP A 102 -4.96 16.40 1.59
CA ASP A 102 -4.37 15.69 2.73
C ASP A 102 -3.03 15.03 2.33
N LYS A 103 -2.03 15.12 3.22
CA LYS A 103 -0.75 14.43 3.09
C LYS A 103 -0.87 12.91 2.89
N PHE A 104 -1.92 12.30 3.45
CA PHE A 104 -2.15 10.85 3.29
C PHE A 104 -2.62 10.51 1.88
N TYR A 105 -3.48 11.35 1.28
CA TYR A 105 -3.88 11.20 -0.11
C TYR A 105 -2.71 11.50 -1.07
N GLN A 106 -1.88 12.51 -0.77
CA GLN A 106 -0.66 12.77 -1.56
C GLN A 106 0.31 11.58 -1.52
N MET A 107 0.44 10.90 -0.38
CA MET A 107 1.23 9.67 -0.29
C MET A 107 0.60 8.53 -1.08
N TYR A 108 -0.72 8.39 -1.04
CA TYR A 108 -1.45 7.45 -1.89
C TYR A 108 -1.15 7.68 -3.37
N GLU A 109 -1.27 8.93 -3.85
CA GLU A 109 -0.99 9.28 -5.25
C GLU A 109 0.46 9.01 -5.66
N ASN A 110 1.41 9.20 -4.76
CA ASN A 110 2.82 8.90 -5.04
C ASN A 110 3.06 7.39 -5.22
N LEU A 111 2.39 6.58 -4.41
CA LEU A 111 2.56 5.13 -4.38
C LEU A 111 1.81 4.43 -5.52
N VAL A 112 0.59 4.85 -5.81
CA VAL A 112 -0.26 4.21 -6.82
C VAL A 112 0.32 4.33 -8.23
N ARG A 113 0.96 5.47 -8.54
CA ARG A 113 1.64 5.70 -9.83
C ARG A 113 2.81 4.76 -10.09
N ALA A 114 3.30 4.08 -9.06
CA ALA A 114 4.36 3.08 -9.24
C ALA A 114 3.87 1.86 -10.04
N PHE A 115 2.58 1.54 -9.98
CA PHE A 115 2.04 0.32 -10.59
C PHE A 115 0.77 0.53 -11.44
N ALA A 116 0.27 1.76 -11.54
CA ALA A 116 -0.86 2.13 -12.39
C ALA A 116 -0.51 3.34 -13.27
N GLY A 117 -1.05 3.36 -14.49
CA GLY A 117 -0.81 4.42 -15.47
C GLY A 117 -1.73 5.62 -15.28
N LYS A 118 -2.93 5.38 -14.74
CA LYS A 118 -3.92 6.41 -14.47
C LYS A 118 -4.67 6.11 -13.16
N VAL A 119 -5.00 7.17 -12.44
CA VAL A 119 -5.97 7.15 -11.33
C VAL A 119 -7.03 8.19 -11.61
N ASP A 120 -8.30 7.83 -11.43
CA ASP A 120 -9.44 8.70 -11.67
C ASP A 120 -10.58 8.37 -10.69
N SER A 121 -11.53 9.29 -10.48
CA SER A 121 -12.77 8.89 -9.81
C SER A 121 -13.69 8.17 -10.78
N LEU A 122 -14.45 7.19 -10.30
CA LEU A 122 -15.39 6.46 -11.15
C LEU A 122 -16.34 7.42 -11.86
N ASP A 123 -16.96 8.35 -11.12
CA ASP A 123 -17.93 9.31 -11.67
C ASP A 123 -17.32 10.19 -12.76
N HIS A 124 -16.12 10.74 -12.51
CA HIS A 124 -15.44 11.58 -13.50
C HIS A 124 -15.05 10.78 -14.74
N TYR A 125 -14.53 9.56 -14.54
CA TYR A 125 -14.15 8.67 -15.62
C TYR A 125 -15.35 8.29 -16.50
N THR A 126 -16.48 7.92 -15.89
CA THR A 126 -17.69 7.49 -16.62
C THR A 126 -18.39 8.64 -17.33
N ASN A 127 -18.32 9.86 -16.78
CA ASN A 127 -18.92 11.06 -17.40
C ASN A 127 -18.25 11.46 -18.73
N ASN A 128 -17.07 10.91 -19.04
CA ASN A 128 -16.40 11.14 -20.32
C ASN A 128 -16.97 10.29 -21.47
N PHE A 129 -17.87 9.36 -21.18
CA PHE A 129 -18.51 8.54 -22.21
C PHE A 129 -19.89 9.10 -22.57
N SER A 130 -20.22 9.06 -23.85
CA SER A 130 -21.54 9.46 -24.36
C SER A 130 -22.64 8.45 -24.05
N SER A 131 -22.29 7.28 -23.51
CA SER A 131 -23.21 6.20 -23.15
C SER A 131 -23.29 6.05 -21.63
N SER A 132 -24.47 5.71 -21.12
CA SER A 132 -24.68 5.34 -19.71
C SER A 132 -24.13 3.95 -19.37
N LEU A 133 -23.73 3.18 -20.38
CA LEU A 133 -23.14 1.86 -20.24
C LEU A 133 -21.70 1.89 -20.78
N VAL A 134 -20.83 1.14 -20.14
CA VAL A 134 -19.43 0.94 -20.54
C VAL A 134 -19.09 -0.53 -20.35
N CYS A 135 -18.41 -1.12 -21.32
CA CYS A 135 -17.92 -2.49 -21.23
C CYS A 135 -16.43 -2.49 -20.94
N PHE A 136 -16.02 -3.32 -19.97
CA PHE A 136 -14.62 -3.51 -19.62
C PHE A 136 -14.16 -4.86 -20.16
N GLN A 137 -13.01 -4.90 -20.82
CA GLN A 137 -12.38 -6.16 -21.17
C GLN A 137 -11.91 -6.89 -19.90
N THR A 138 -11.28 -6.15 -18.98
CA THR A 138 -10.85 -6.65 -17.67
C THR A 138 -11.21 -5.63 -16.60
N LEU A 139 -12.11 -6.02 -15.69
CA LEU A 139 -12.44 -5.24 -14.50
C LEU A 139 -12.08 -6.05 -13.25
N VAL A 140 -11.10 -5.58 -12.50
CA VAL A 140 -10.76 -6.09 -11.17
C VAL A 140 -11.52 -5.25 -10.15
N VAL A 141 -12.31 -5.89 -9.30
CA VAL A 141 -13.06 -5.20 -8.24
C VAL A 141 -12.67 -5.75 -6.88
N GLY A 142 -12.41 -4.83 -5.95
CA GLY A 142 -11.97 -5.16 -4.60
C GLY A 142 -10.63 -4.51 -4.31
N GLY A 143 -10.28 -4.41 -3.03
CA GLY A 143 -9.02 -3.75 -2.70
C GLY A 143 -8.82 -3.32 -1.26
N ALA A 144 -9.81 -3.43 -0.37
CA ALA A 144 -9.59 -3.06 1.02
C ALA A 144 -10.08 -4.15 1.96
N LYS A 145 -9.12 -4.95 2.46
CA LYS A 145 -9.18 -5.96 3.56
C LYS A 145 -8.20 -7.14 3.42
N LEU A 146 -7.37 -7.20 2.38
CA LEU A 146 -6.62 -8.42 2.06
C LEU A 146 -5.31 -8.64 2.83
N VAL A 147 -4.71 -7.60 3.41
CA VAL A 147 -3.34 -7.72 3.97
C VAL A 147 -3.36 -8.02 5.46
N PHE A 148 -4.06 -7.23 6.28
CA PHE A 148 -3.97 -7.31 7.75
C PHE A 148 -5.27 -7.57 8.51
N SER A 149 -6.44 -7.54 7.84
CA SER A 149 -7.75 -7.58 8.51
C SER A 149 -8.46 -8.95 8.44
N ILE A 150 -7.73 -10.03 8.17
CA ILE A 150 -8.29 -11.37 8.31
C ILE A 150 -7.87 -11.85 9.70
N ASP A 151 -8.82 -11.87 10.64
CA ASP A 151 -8.65 -12.21 12.07
C ASP A 151 -8.14 -13.65 12.33
N ASN A 152 -7.62 -14.34 11.31
CA ASN A 152 -6.99 -15.64 11.40
C ASN A 152 -5.58 -15.56 10.81
N GLU A 153 -4.58 -15.66 11.69
CA GLU A 153 -3.15 -15.68 11.37
C GLU A 153 -2.80 -16.67 10.23
N SER A 154 -3.60 -17.73 10.09
CA SER A 154 -3.46 -18.80 9.09
C SER A 154 -3.55 -18.34 7.62
N TYR A 155 -4.06 -17.15 7.32
CA TYR A 155 -4.22 -16.63 5.95
C TYR A 155 -3.12 -15.63 5.53
N THR A 156 -2.06 -15.49 6.33
CA THR A 156 -0.96 -14.55 6.05
C THR A 156 0.27 -15.19 5.41
N HIS A 157 0.35 -16.54 5.39
CA HIS A 157 1.45 -17.27 4.77
C HIS A 157 1.49 -17.11 3.24
N GLY A 158 2.69 -17.09 2.65
CA GLY A 158 2.88 -17.09 1.20
C GLY A 158 2.75 -15.70 0.55
N LYS A 159 2.63 -14.63 1.35
CA LYS A 159 2.57 -13.24 0.84
C LYS A 159 3.97 -12.62 0.67
N GLU A 160 5.03 -13.29 1.09
CA GLU A 160 6.41 -12.78 1.11
C GLU A 160 6.85 -12.34 -0.28
N ARG A 161 6.55 -13.17 -1.30
CA ARG A 161 6.86 -12.82 -2.69
C ARG A 161 6.09 -11.60 -3.17
N LEU A 162 4.80 -11.53 -2.85
CA LEU A 162 3.95 -10.39 -3.22
C LEU A 162 4.43 -9.09 -2.57
N VAL A 163 4.80 -9.15 -1.28
CA VAL A 163 5.38 -8.02 -0.55
C VAL A 163 6.71 -7.61 -1.16
N TYR A 164 7.57 -8.57 -1.52
CA TYR A 164 8.85 -8.30 -2.18
C TYR A 164 8.67 -7.61 -3.54
N ASP A 165 7.75 -8.12 -4.37
CA ASP A 165 7.47 -7.55 -5.69
C ASP A 165 6.85 -6.15 -5.58
N TYR A 166 5.88 -5.97 -4.67
CA TYR A 166 5.29 -4.67 -4.36
C TYR A 166 6.35 -3.64 -3.96
N ARG A 167 7.15 -3.99 -2.95
CA ARG A 167 8.28 -3.17 -2.49
C ARG A 167 9.21 -2.79 -3.65
N THR A 168 9.55 -3.76 -4.50
CA THR A 168 10.46 -3.57 -5.63
C THR A 168 9.90 -2.56 -6.64
N VAL A 169 8.63 -2.70 -7.01
CA VAL A 169 7.94 -1.79 -7.93
C VAL A 169 7.90 -0.36 -7.38
N ILE A 170 7.55 -0.19 -6.10
CA ILE A 170 7.55 1.12 -5.43
C ILE A 170 8.97 1.73 -5.44
N LEU A 171 9.97 0.98 -4.97
CA LEU A 171 11.35 1.47 -4.86
C LEU A 171 11.91 1.89 -6.23
N GLN A 172 11.73 1.05 -7.26
CA GLN A 172 12.21 1.36 -8.61
C GLN A 172 11.53 2.60 -9.20
N TYR A 173 10.23 2.77 -9.00
CA TYR A 173 9.50 3.96 -9.45
C TYR A 173 10.07 5.24 -8.81
N HIS A 174 10.45 5.17 -7.54
CA HIS A 174 11.09 6.28 -6.82
C HIS A 174 12.61 6.38 -7.06
N GLY A 175 13.15 5.73 -8.10
CA GLY A 175 14.56 5.87 -8.50
C GLY A 175 15.56 5.14 -7.59
N VAL A 176 15.08 4.24 -6.72
CA VAL A 176 15.95 3.41 -5.89
C VAL A 176 16.42 2.20 -6.69
N ASN A 177 17.74 2.04 -6.83
CA ASN A 177 18.33 0.85 -7.42
C ASN A 177 18.25 -0.32 -6.43
N VAL A 178 17.23 -1.16 -6.57
CA VAL A 178 16.95 -2.33 -5.73
C VAL A 178 17.98 -3.46 -5.82
N PHE A 179 18.92 -3.39 -6.77
CA PHE A 179 20.01 -4.35 -6.93
C PHE A 179 21.31 -3.89 -6.26
N ARG A 180 21.36 -2.64 -5.77
CA ARG A 180 22.56 -2.09 -5.15
C ARG A 180 22.54 -2.37 -3.65
N LEU A 181 23.31 -3.36 -3.22
CA LEU A 181 23.52 -3.60 -1.79
C LEU A 181 24.30 -2.42 -1.14
N PRO A 182 23.98 -2.04 0.11
CA PRO A 182 24.76 -1.06 0.85
C PRO A 182 26.22 -1.53 0.98
N SER A 183 27.17 -0.69 0.55
CA SER A 183 28.60 -1.01 0.63
C SER A 183 29.23 -0.71 2.00
N HIS A 184 28.50 -0.04 2.88
CA HIS A 184 28.95 0.35 4.21
C HIS A 184 27.79 0.24 5.20
N HIS A 185 28.10 -0.10 6.45
CA HIS A 185 27.10 -0.12 7.51
C HIS A 185 26.66 1.29 7.88
N ARG A 186 25.34 1.47 7.95
CA ARG A 186 24.68 2.69 8.37
C ARG A 186 23.61 2.37 9.39
N ILE A 187 23.72 2.99 10.56
CA ILE A 187 22.71 2.93 11.61
C ILE A 187 21.87 4.20 11.55
N VAL A 188 20.55 4.05 11.47
CA VAL A 188 19.61 5.17 11.55
C VAL A 188 18.81 5.07 12.84
N LEU A 189 18.90 6.10 13.67
CA LEU A 189 18.05 6.30 14.83
C LEU A 189 16.87 7.22 14.46
N VAL A 190 15.64 6.74 14.67
CA VAL A 190 14.44 7.53 14.37
C VAL A 190 14.10 8.48 15.50
N ASN A 191 14.05 9.77 15.19
CA ASN A 191 13.62 10.82 16.10
C ASN A 191 12.16 11.21 15.83
N LYS A 192 11.26 10.90 16.78
CA LYS A 192 9.84 11.28 16.72
C LYS A 192 9.46 12.47 17.62
N THR A 193 10.43 13.14 18.26
CA THR A 193 10.16 14.18 19.27
C THR A 193 9.32 15.37 18.79
N ARG A 194 9.25 15.64 17.47
CA ARG A 194 8.42 16.71 16.91
C ARG A 194 7.06 16.26 16.38
N ALA A 195 6.88 14.96 16.10
CA ALA A 195 5.72 14.49 15.33
C ALA A 195 4.39 14.54 16.08
N LEU A 196 4.38 14.58 17.42
CA LEU A 196 3.16 14.70 18.22
C LEU A 196 3.46 15.46 19.51
N ARG A 197 2.70 16.54 19.78
CA ARG A 197 2.71 17.30 21.07
C ARG A 197 2.41 16.42 22.31
N ARG A 198 2.12 15.13 22.12
CA ARG A 198 1.96 14.06 23.12
C ARG A 198 2.44 12.70 22.57
N SER A 199 3.67 12.63 22.06
CA SER A 199 4.22 11.36 21.56
C SER A 199 4.44 10.37 22.71
N LEU A 200 3.47 9.49 22.97
CA LEU A 200 3.61 8.31 23.85
C LEU A 200 4.57 7.25 23.28
N ARG A 201 5.13 7.46 22.07
CA ARG A 201 5.91 6.46 21.31
C ARG A 201 7.18 7.06 20.69
N ALA A 202 8.06 7.57 21.54
CA ALA A 202 9.39 8.07 21.14
C ALA A 202 10.50 7.36 21.92
N ILE A 203 11.72 7.41 21.38
CA ILE A 203 12.93 7.03 22.11
C ILE A 203 13.25 8.16 23.09
N THR A 204 12.90 7.99 24.37
CA THR A 204 13.01 9.04 25.39
C THR A 204 14.46 9.43 25.69
N ASN A 205 15.36 8.45 25.70
CA ASN A 205 16.78 8.64 25.94
C ASN A 205 17.62 8.63 24.64
N LEU A 206 17.10 9.22 23.57
CA LEU A 206 17.72 9.21 22.24
C LEU A 206 19.18 9.70 22.25
N ILE A 207 19.48 10.69 23.07
CA ILE A 207 20.84 11.25 23.22
C ILE A 207 21.80 10.20 23.81
N GLU A 208 21.37 9.49 24.85
CA GLU A 208 22.16 8.43 25.51
C GLU A 208 22.39 7.26 24.56
N VAL A 209 21.35 6.81 23.86
CA VAL A 209 21.44 5.74 22.86
C VAL A 209 22.40 6.13 21.74
N LYS A 210 22.27 7.35 21.21
CA LYS A 210 23.18 7.88 20.19
C LYS A 210 24.62 7.89 20.69
N HIS A 211 24.85 8.39 21.89
CA HIS A 211 26.18 8.48 22.49
C HIS A 211 26.80 7.09 22.69
N PHE A 212 26.04 6.14 23.23
CA PHE A 212 26.46 4.76 23.42
C PHE A 212 26.85 4.07 22.10
N ILE A 213 26.02 4.19 21.06
CA ILE A 213 26.31 3.61 19.74
C ILE A 213 27.57 4.23 19.14
N TYR A 214 27.71 5.55 19.24
CA TYR A 214 28.88 6.26 18.73
C TYR A 214 30.18 5.83 19.42
N LEU A 215 30.17 5.68 20.75
CA LEU A 215 31.33 5.19 21.50
C LEU A 215 31.66 3.72 21.21
N THR A 216 30.63 2.88 21.07
CA THR A 216 30.80 1.44 20.83
C THR A 216 31.25 1.15 19.39
N TYR A 217 30.75 1.93 18.42
CA TYR A 217 30.99 1.72 16.99
C TYR A 217 31.45 3.00 16.28
N PRO A 218 32.64 3.54 16.61
CA PRO A 218 33.07 4.88 16.18
C PRO A 218 33.31 5.03 14.67
N LYS A 219 33.43 3.92 13.94
CA LYS A 219 33.65 3.90 12.48
C LYS A 219 32.35 3.74 11.69
N ILE A 220 31.22 3.47 12.33
CA ILE A 220 29.93 3.28 11.67
C ILE A 220 29.27 4.64 11.43
N GLN A 221 28.67 4.82 10.25
CA GLN A 221 27.84 5.99 9.99
C GLN A 221 26.57 5.92 10.85
N LEU A 222 26.41 6.86 11.77
CA LEU A 222 25.26 6.97 12.66
C LEU A 222 24.48 8.26 12.37
N ASP A 223 23.26 8.10 11.86
CA ASP A 223 22.36 9.20 11.58
C ASP A 223 21.16 9.22 12.52
N VAL A 224 20.68 10.43 12.84
CA VAL A 224 19.42 10.63 13.56
C VAL A 224 18.43 11.31 12.62
N ILE A 225 17.37 10.60 12.24
CA ILE A 225 16.42 11.06 11.22
C ILE A 225 15.04 11.32 11.82
N ASP A 226 14.47 12.46 11.47
CA ASP A 226 13.06 12.77 11.66
C ASP A 226 12.36 12.70 10.30
N TRP A 227 11.65 11.59 10.06
CA TRP A 227 11.02 11.29 8.78
C TRP A 227 9.99 12.34 8.36
N SER A 228 9.42 13.10 9.30
CA SER A 228 8.46 14.17 8.99
C SER A 228 9.07 15.30 8.15
N LYS A 229 10.40 15.38 8.07
CA LYS A 229 11.14 16.38 7.29
C LYS A 229 11.48 15.92 5.88
N TYR A 230 11.16 14.68 5.52
CA TYR A 230 11.53 14.07 4.24
C TYR A 230 10.28 13.86 3.40
N THR A 231 10.36 14.17 2.11
CA THR A 231 9.38 13.70 1.12
C THR A 231 9.39 12.18 1.04
N PHE A 232 8.30 11.56 0.57
CA PHE A 232 8.21 10.10 0.46
C PHE A 232 9.39 9.50 -0.34
N THR A 233 9.72 10.07 -1.50
CA THR A 233 10.87 9.65 -2.32
C THR A 233 12.19 9.73 -1.53
N GLN A 234 12.43 10.81 -0.79
CA GLN A 234 13.64 10.93 0.04
C GLN A 234 13.65 9.89 1.17
N GLN A 235 12.50 9.60 1.80
CA GLN A 235 12.39 8.54 2.81
C GLN A 235 12.81 7.19 2.21
N MET A 236 12.34 6.83 1.01
CA MET A 236 12.71 5.58 0.33
C MET A 236 14.22 5.47 0.09
N HIS A 237 14.85 6.54 -0.40
CA HIS A 237 16.30 6.56 -0.62
C HIS A 237 17.10 6.41 0.68
N GLU A 238 16.68 7.04 1.76
CA GLU A 238 17.38 6.97 3.04
C GLU A 238 17.21 5.60 3.72
N LEU A 239 16.00 5.03 3.65
CA LEU A 239 15.71 3.68 4.15
C LEU A 239 16.54 2.62 3.42
N TYR A 240 16.61 2.70 2.09
CA TYR A 240 17.31 1.69 1.32
C TYR A 240 18.84 1.69 1.58
N LYS A 241 19.42 2.85 1.93
CA LYS A 241 20.83 2.99 2.38
C LYS A 241 21.06 2.50 3.82
N THR A 242 20.01 2.29 4.60
CA THR A 242 20.11 1.92 6.02
C THR A 242 20.35 0.43 6.16
N THR A 243 21.32 0.01 6.97
CA THR A 243 21.58 -1.41 7.28
C THR A 243 21.05 -1.82 8.65
N ILE A 244 20.91 -0.86 9.58
CA ILE A 244 20.25 -1.06 10.87
C ILE A 244 19.34 0.15 11.14
N LEU A 245 18.04 -0.09 11.23
CA LEU A 245 17.05 0.90 11.62
C LEU A 245 16.69 0.71 13.09
N ILE A 246 16.90 1.72 13.91
CA ILE A 246 16.51 1.73 15.33
C ILE A 246 15.38 2.74 15.49
N THR A 247 14.23 2.29 15.95
CA THR A 247 12.99 3.07 15.88
C THR A 247 12.03 2.80 17.03
N PRO A 248 11.28 3.80 17.51
CA PRO A 248 10.17 3.54 18.42
C PRO A 248 9.00 2.87 17.70
N CYS A 249 8.11 2.25 18.48
CA CYS A 249 6.87 1.64 18.00
C CYS A 249 5.90 2.68 17.37
N GLY A 250 4.92 2.19 16.59
CA GLY A 250 3.94 3.02 15.87
C GLY A 250 4.48 3.68 14.60
N ASP A 251 3.63 3.97 13.62
CA ASP A 251 3.90 4.60 12.30
C ASP A 251 5.03 3.99 11.44
N ILE A 252 5.85 3.07 11.96
CA ILE A 252 7.03 2.52 11.31
C ILE A 252 6.72 1.32 10.43
N SER A 253 5.55 0.70 10.63
CA SER A 253 4.99 -0.33 9.74
C SER A 253 4.93 0.14 8.28
N THR A 254 5.03 1.44 8.06
CA THR A 254 4.98 2.12 6.77
C THR A 254 6.31 2.14 6.03
N ILE A 255 7.42 2.04 6.76
CA ILE A 255 8.76 2.23 6.19
C ILE A 255 9.65 0.99 6.29
N ILE A 256 9.41 0.11 7.28
CA ILE A 256 10.10 -1.19 7.39
C ILE A 256 10.08 -2.00 6.08
N PRO A 257 8.98 -2.06 5.32
CA PRO A 257 8.93 -2.84 4.08
C PRO A 257 9.94 -2.38 3.04
N PHE A 258 10.32 -1.10 3.08
CA PHE A 258 11.19 -0.49 2.09
C PHE A 258 12.68 -0.54 2.49
N LEU A 259 13.02 -1.17 3.62
CA LEU A 259 14.41 -1.46 3.98
C LEU A 259 15.06 -2.39 2.97
N SER A 260 16.36 -2.25 2.75
CA SER A 260 17.16 -3.14 1.90
C SER A 260 17.18 -4.57 2.43
N GLU A 261 17.43 -5.55 1.56
CA GLU A 261 17.53 -6.95 1.97
C GLU A 261 18.74 -7.14 2.91
N GLY A 262 18.58 -7.95 3.95
CA GLY A 262 19.59 -8.13 5.01
C GLY A 262 19.64 -7.01 6.06
N THR A 263 18.81 -5.98 5.93
CA THR A 263 18.70 -4.90 6.92
C THR A 263 17.92 -5.34 8.15
N HIS A 264 18.37 -4.88 9.31
CA HIS A 264 17.75 -5.20 10.58
C HIS A 264 16.96 -4.00 11.11
N ALA A 265 15.75 -4.25 11.59
CA ALA A 265 14.95 -3.27 12.31
C ALA A 265 14.90 -3.62 13.81
N ILE A 266 15.37 -2.71 14.65
CA ILE A 266 15.28 -2.80 16.11
C ILE A 266 14.15 -1.88 16.54
N ILE A 267 13.01 -2.47 16.89
CA ILE A 267 11.85 -1.75 17.41
C ILE A 267 12.02 -1.62 18.92
N MET A 268 12.12 -0.39 19.40
CA MET A 268 12.47 -0.10 20.78
C MET A 268 11.36 0.70 21.45
N ASP A 269 10.68 0.09 22.41
CA ASP A 269 9.71 0.78 23.25
C ASP A 269 10.44 1.33 24.48
N PHE A 270 10.39 2.65 24.70
CA PHE A 270 10.93 3.28 25.90
C PHE A 270 9.82 3.94 26.70
N TYR A 271 8.83 3.15 27.08
CA TYR A 271 8.18 3.39 28.36
C TYR A 271 9.21 3.19 29.49
N VAL A 272 9.99 4.23 29.79
CA VAL A 272 10.55 4.37 31.13
C VAL A 272 9.65 5.38 31.83
N ASN A 273 8.49 4.92 32.28
CA ASN A 273 7.82 5.60 33.37
C ASN A 273 8.63 5.28 34.64
N LYS A 274 9.76 5.98 34.82
CA LYS A 274 10.29 6.22 36.16
C LYS A 274 9.64 7.50 36.65
N GLN A 275 8.41 7.37 37.14
CA GLN A 275 7.74 8.29 38.06
C GLN A 275 6.42 7.64 38.51
N ALA A 276 6.10 7.54 39.80
CA ALA A 276 6.61 8.29 40.95
C ALA A 276 7.26 7.39 42.00
#